data_AF-A0A955GQV1-F1
#
_entry.id   AF-A0A955GQV1-F1
#
_cell.length_a   1.000
_cell.length_b   1.000
_cell.length_c   1.000
_cell.angle_alpha   90.00
_cell.angle_beta   90.00
_cell.angle_gamma   90.00
#
_symmetry.space_group_name_H-M   'P 1'
#
loop_
_entity.id
_entity.type
_entity.pdbx_description
1 polymer ?
#
loop_
_entity_poly.entity_id
_entity_poly.type
_entity_poly.pdbx_seq_one_letter_code
_entity_poly.pdbx_strand_id
1 'polypeptide(L)'
;MNSNIKKEIIVAVLMIVVALLCLFYSMSPMMYVGVHIGAIIIFIFFAVLIWTAKSIDERDYMHRALSSDIAFTVGGVMLGIATMYQMYTSMKVDVWILVTLSTMILVRVGSQIWLEHNR
;
A
#
# COMPACT_ATOMS: atom_id res chain seq x y z
N MET A 1 -5.16 -5.75 -19.62
CA MET A 1 -5.14 -4.92 -18.40
C MET A 1 -6.48 -4.23 -18.17
N ASN A 2 -7.24 -4.77 -17.23
CA ASN A 2 -8.46 -4.15 -16.69
C ASN A 2 -8.16 -2.71 -16.21
N SER A 3 -9.12 -1.80 -16.36
CA SER A 3 -8.96 -0.39 -15.96
C SER A 3 -8.68 -0.23 -14.46
N ASN A 4 -9.14 -1.17 -13.63
CA ASN A 4 -8.84 -1.19 -12.20
C ASN A 4 -7.39 -1.57 -11.90
N ILE A 5 -6.82 -2.57 -12.59
CA ILE A 5 -5.41 -2.96 -12.44
C ILE A 5 -4.48 -1.82 -12.87
N LYS A 6 -4.84 -1.07 -13.93
CA LYS A 6 -4.10 0.15 -14.31
C LYS A 6 -4.06 1.18 -13.18
N LYS A 7 -5.20 1.41 -12.49
CA LYS A 7 -5.28 2.32 -11.34
C LYS A 7 -4.44 1.81 -10.16
N GLU A 8 -4.49 0.52 -9.86
CA GLU A 8 -3.69 -0.10 -8.81
C GLU A 8 -2.19 0.06 -9.07
N ILE A 9 -1.72 -0.15 -10.30
CA ILE A 9 -0.32 0.06 -10.69
C ILE A 9 0.08 1.53 -10.53
N ILE A 10 -0.76 2.48 -10.98
CA ILE A 10 -0.47 3.91 -10.84
C ILE A 10 -0.33 4.30 -9.36
N VAL A 11 -1.25 3.84 -8.51
CA VAL A 11 -1.20 4.12 -7.07
C VAL A 11 0.02 3.48 -6.42
N ALA A 12 0.39 2.27 -6.84
CA ALA A 12 1.60 1.60 -6.34
C ALA A 12 2.88 2.34 -6.73
N VAL A 13 3.01 2.77 -7.99
CA VAL A 13 4.13 3.60 -8.45
C VAL A 13 4.20 4.89 -7.65
N LEU A 14 3.06 5.54 -7.43
CA LEU A 14 2.98 6.77 -6.66
C LEU A 14 3.40 6.55 -5.19
N MET A 15 3.04 5.42 -4.58
CA MET A 15 3.48 5.05 -3.23
C MET A 15 5.01 4.81 -3.17
N ILE A 16 5.58 4.18 -4.20
CA ILE A 16 7.04 3.98 -4.30
C ILE A 16 7.76 5.32 -4.41
N VAL A 17 7.26 6.25 -5.23
CA VAL A 17 7.83 7.60 -5.34
C VAL A 17 7.82 8.30 -3.98
N VAL A 18 6.73 8.21 -3.23
CA VAL A 18 6.63 8.78 -1.89
C VAL A 18 7.61 8.12 -0.91
N ALA A 19 7.74 6.79 -0.94
CA ALA A 19 8.71 6.08 -0.11
C ALA A 19 10.16 6.48 -0.41
N LEU A 20 10.51 6.66 -1.68
CA LEU A 20 11.84 7.13 -2.10
C LEU A 20 12.10 8.57 -1.63
N LEU A 21 11.09 9.46 -1.71
CA LEU A 21 11.20 10.83 -1.20
C LEU A 21 11.48 10.84 0.31
N CYS A 22 10.83 9.96 1.09
CA CYS A 22 11.08 9.84 2.52
C CYS A 22 12.48 9.30 2.87
N LEU A 23 13.07 8.47 2.01
CA LEU A 23 14.37 7.82 2.22
C LEU A 23 15.56 8.72 1.87
N PHE A 24 15.50 9.42 0.74
CA PHE A 24 16.68 10.05 0.13
C PHE A 24 16.80 11.55 0.37
N TYR A 25 15.76 12.22 0.87
CA TYR A 25 15.77 13.67 1.02
C TYR A 25 15.89 14.08 2.50
N SER A 26 16.91 14.87 2.83
CA SER A 26 16.94 15.59 4.12
C SER A 26 15.87 16.69 4.11
N MET A 27 14.68 16.34 4.60
CA MET A 27 13.53 17.26 4.68
C MET A 27 13.51 18.03 6.00
N SER A 28 12.89 19.21 6.00
CA SER A 28 12.54 19.88 7.25
C SER A 28 11.50 19.05 8.02
N PRO A 29 11.41 19.16 9.36
CA PRO A 29 10.48 18.34 10.16
C PRO A 29 9.01 18.45 9.72
N MET A 30 8.58 19.65 9.32
CA MET A 30 7.20 19.88 8.85
C MET A 30 6.94 19.21 7.50
N MET A 31 7.90 19.25 6.57
CA MET A 31 7.77 18.61 5.27
C MET A 31 7.79 17.08 5.40
N TYR A 32 8.63 16.55 6.30
CA TYR A 32 8.71 15.12 6.60
C TYR A 32 7.37 14.54 7.07
N VAL A 33 6.72 15.19 8.05
CA VAL A 33 5.39 14.82 8.54
C VAL A 33 4.34 14.88 7.40
N GLY A 34 4.34 15.95 6.60
CA GLY A 34 3.40 16.10 5.49
C GLY A 34 3.47 14.97 4.47
N VAL A 35 4.68 14.55 4.10
CA VAL A 35 4.88 13.44 3.13
C VAL A 35 4.39 12.10 3.69
N HIS A 36 4.60 11.82 4.98
CA HIS A 36 4.12 10.59 5.62
C HIS A 36 2.59 10.54 5.72
N ILE A 37 1.93 11.67 6.01
CA ILE A 37 0.47 11.76 5.95
C ILE A 37 -0.02 11.48 4.52
N GLY A 38 0.65 12.06 3.52
CA GLY A 38 0.37 11.77 2.11
C GLY A 38 0.46 10.28 1.80
N ALA A 39 1.51 9.61 2.27
CA ALA A 39 1.71 8.16 2.09
C ALA A 39 0.53 7.35 2.66
N ILE A 40 0.05 7.70 3.86
CA ILE A 40 -1.11 7.04 4.49
C ILE A 40 -2.37 7.24 3.64
N ILE A 41 -2.61 8.46 3.14
CA ILE A 41 -3.79 8.76 2.31
C ILE A 41 -3.74 7.91 1.02
N ILE A 42 -2.59 7.86 0.36
CA ILE A 42 -2.37 7.05 -0.86
C ILE A 42 -2.63 5.57 -0.57
N PHE A 43 -2.14 5.07 0.56
CA PHE A 43 -2.39 3.70 0.98
C PHE A 43 -3.89 3.42 1.20
N ILE A 44 -4.62 4.34 1.83
CA ILE A 44 -6.07 4.21 2.01
C ILE A 44 -6.77 4.10 0.66
N PHE A 45 -6.42 4.94 -0.32
CA PHE A 45 -6.95 4.84 -1.68
C PHE A 45 -6.62 3.49 -2.33
N PHE A 46 -5.41 2.98 -2.15
CA PHE A 46 -5.02 1.65 -2.64
C PHE A 46 -5.86 0.53 -2.02
N ALA A 47 -6.06 0.57 -0.70
CA ALA A 47 -6.85 -0.42 0.02
C ALA A 47 -8.32 -0.43 -0.44
N VAL A 48 -8.91 0.74 -0.72
CA VAL A 48 -10.27 0.84 -1.27
C VAL A 48 -10.35 0.21 -2.65
N LEU A 49 -9.38 0.45 -3.53
CA LEU A 49 -9.36 -0.14 -4.87
C LEU A 49 -9.34 -1.67 -4.83
N ILE A 50 -8.57 -2.26 -3.92
CA ILE A 50 -8.51 -3.73 -3.72
C ILE A 50 -9.90 -4.31 -3.45
N TRP A 51 -10.66 -3.70 -2.53
CA TRP A 51 -11.98 -4.20 -2.15
C TRP A 51 -13.03 -4.07 -3.26
N THR A 52 -12.80 -3.20 -4.26
CA THR A 52 -13.70 -3.05 -5.41
C THR A 52 -13.42 -4.05 -6.53
N ALA A 53 -12.35 -4.85 -6.45
CA ALA A 53 -12.04 -5.87 -7.44
C ALA A 53 -13.01 -7.06 -7.29
N LYS A 54 -13.85 -7.29 -8.30
CA LYS A 54 -14.85 -8.38 -8.30
C LYS A 54 -14.17 -9.73 -8.55
N SER A 55 -14.32 -10.69 -7.65
CA SER A 55 -13.89 -12.08 -7.86
C SER A 55 -14.81 -12.75 -8.90
N ILE A 56 -14.20 -13.46 -9.85
CA ILE A 56 -14.91 -14.30 -10.81
C ILE A 56 -15.14 -15.66 -10.15
N ASP A 57 -16.38 -16.12 -10.20
CA ASP A 57 -16.99 -17.13 -9.35
C ASP A 57 -16.38 -18.54 -9.49
N GLU A 58 -15.61 -18.95 -8.49
CA GLU A 58 -15.31 -20.32 -8.09
C GLU A 58 -15.09 -20.31 -6.56
N ARG A 59 -15.98 -20.96 -5.80
CA ARG A 59 -16.16 -20.76 -4.34
C ARG A 59 -14.87 -20.79 -3.50
N ASP A 60 -13.95 -21.70 -3.80
CA ASP A 60 -12.67 -21.82 -3.07
C ASP A 60 -11.69 -20.68 -3.38
N TYR A 61 -11.69 -20.19 -4.62
CA TYR A 61 -10.87 -19.04 -5.02
C TYR A 61 -11.37 -17.75 -4.37
N MET A 62 -12.69 -17.63 -4.14
CA MET A 62 -13.27 -16.48 -3.44
C MET A 62 -12.79 -16.39 -1.98
N HIS A 63 -12.80 -17.48 -1.22
CA HIS A 63 -12.35 -17.47 0.18
C HIS A 63 -10.84 -17.19 0.31
N ARG A 64 -10.04 -17.73 -0.62
CA ARG A 64 -8.59 -17.46 -0.66
C ARG A 64 -8.28 -16.02 -1.04
N ALA A 65 -9.02 -15.44 -1.99
CA ALA A 65 -8.86 -14.03 -2.35
C ALA A 65 -9.25 -13.11 -1.18
N LEU A 66 -10.41 -13.37 -0.55
CA LEU A 66 -10.90 -12.58 0.58
C LEU A 66 -9.93 -12.61 1.77
N SER A 67 -9.39 -13.77 2.13
CA SER A 67 -8.42 -13.89 3.23
C SER A 67 -7.13 -13.11 2.94
N SER A 68 -6.63 -13.16 1.70
CA SER A 68 -5.47 -12.36 1.27
C SER A 68 -5.75 -10.86 1.36
N ASP A 69 -6.95 -10.42 0.99
CA ASP A 69 -7.32 -9.01 0.98
C ASP A 69 -7.47 -8.47 2.40
N ILE A 70 -8.10 -9.25 3.30
CA ILE A 70 -8.20 -8.93 4.72
C ILE A 70 -6.81 -8.84 5.35
N ALA A 71 -5.93 -9.81 5.10
CA ALA A 71 -4.57 -9.79 5.64
C ALA A 71 -3.79 -8.56 5.18
N PHE A 72 -3.91 -8.19 3.90
CA PHE A 72 -3.30 -6.98 3.35
C PHE A 72 -3.84 -5.71 4.02
N THR A 73 -5.17 -5.59 4.14
CA THR A 73 -5.80 -4.42 4.76
C THR A 73 -5.43 -4.31 6.23
N VAL A 74 -5.50 -5.39 7.01
CA VAL A 74 -5.14 -5.38 8.44
C VAL A 74 -3.67 -5.02 8.63
N GLY A 75 -2.76 -5.63 7.87
CA GLY A 75 -1.33 -5.33 7.94
C GLY A 75 -1.04 -3.86 7.64
N GLY A 76 -1.65 -3.31 6.58
CA GLY A 76 -1.45 -1.90 6.24
C GLY A 76 -2.12 -0.92 7.20
N VAL A 77 -3.27 -1.26 7.79
CA VAL A 77 -3.88 -0.46 8.87
C VAL A 77 -2.96 -0.42 10.09
N MET A 78 -2.37 -1.55 10.49
CA MET A 78 -1.43 -1.60 11.61
C MET A 78 -0.18 -0.75 11.34
N LEU A 79 0.37 -0.80 10.13
CA LEU A 79 1.49 0.07 9.72
C LEU A 79 1.08 1.56 9.70
N GLY A 80 -0.14 1.88 9.28
CA GLY A 80 -0.69 3.24 9.34
C GLY A 80 -0.77 3.76 10.78
N ILE A 81 -1.32 2.97 11.70
CA ILE A 81 -1.38 3.30 13.14
C ILE A 81 0.02 3.48 13.72
N ALA A 82 0.96 2.58 13.40
CA ALA A 82 2.35 2.68 13.85
C ALA A 82 3.02 3.97 13.34
N THR A 83 2.76 4.33 12.08
CA THR A 83 3.25 5.59 11.49
C THR A 83 2.69 6.78 12.26
N MET A 84 1.38 6.83 12.48
CA MET A 84 0.73 7.93 13.22
C MET A 84 1.27 8.06 14.64
N TYR A 85 1.47 6.93 15.34
CA TYR A 85 2.04 6.92 16.68
C TYR A 85 3.47 7.48 16.71
N GLN A 86 4.34 7.02 15.81
CA GLN A 86 5.73 7.51 15.74
C GLN A 86 5.82 8.97 15.33
N MET A 87 4.96 9.43 14.43
CA MET A 87 4.85 10.84 14.06
C MET A 87 4.48 11.72 15.25
N TYR A 88 3.53 11.28 16.08
CA TYR A 88 3.09 12.02 17.26
C TYR A 88 4.15 12.06 18.37
N THR A 89 4.79 10.93 18.67
CA THR A 89 5.73 10.82 19.79
C THR A 89 7.12 11.37 19.46
N SER A 90 7.64 11.10 18.27
CA SER A 90 9.06 11.32 17.95
C SER A 90 9.29 12.29 16.80
N MET A 91 8.23 12.74 16.11
CA MET A 91 8.30 13.50 14.86
C MET A 91 9.22 12.88 13.79
N LYS A 92 9.45 11.57 13.91
CA LYS A 92 10.33 10.75 13.07
C LYS A 92 9.63 9.41 12.89
N VAL A 93 9.65 8.90 11.67
CA VAL A 93 9.08 7.60 11.31
C VAL A 93 10.24 6.67 10.97
N ASP A 94 10.17 5.46 11.48
CA ASP A 94 11.12 4.41 11.14
C ASP A 94 10.98 4.05 9.66
N VAL A 95 12.10 4.07 8.96
CA VAL A 95 12.22 3.68 7.55
C VAL A 95 11.65 2.29 7.31
N TRP A 96 11.76 1.37 8.27
CA TRP A 96 11.24 0.01 8.14
C TRP A 96 9.72 -0.05 7.93
N ILE A 97 8.97 0.90 8.49
CA ILE A 97 7.51 0.97 8.28
C ILE A 97 7.21 1.25 6.82
N LEU A 98 7.91 2.22 6.21
CA LEU A 98 7.75 2.55 4.80
C LEU A 98 8.19 1.41 3.90
N VAL A 99 9.36 0.81 4.16
CA VAL A 99 9.88 -0.32 3.38
C VAL A 99 8.92 -1.49 3.41
N THR A 100 8.34 -1.80 4.59
CA THR A 100 7.35 -2.88 4.73
C THR A 100 6.09 -2.57 3.92
N LEU A 101 5.55 -1.35 4.05
CA LEU A 101 4.35 -0.91 3.32
C LEU A 101 4.58 -0.97 1.79
N SER A 102 5.72 -0.48 1.31
CA SER A 102 6.08 -0.53 -0.11
C SER A 102 6.23 -1.96 -0.62
N THR A 103 6.85 -2.84 0.18
CA THR A 103 7.04 -4.24 -0.19
C THR A 103 5.69 -4.97 -0.28
N MET A 104 4.78 -4.74 0.67
CA MET A 104 3.43 -5.31 0.63
C MET A 104 2.69 -4.91 -0.66
N ILE A 105 2.75 -3.63 -1.05
CA ILE A 105 2.12 -3.14 -2.28
C ILE A 105 2.77 -3.77 -3.51
N LEU A 106 4.11 -3.80 -3.58
CA LEU A 106 4.86 -4.40 -4.69
C LEU A 106 4.50 -5.87 -4.89
N VAL A 107 4.49 -6.66 -3.82
CA VAL A 107 4.14 -8.08 -3.86
C VAL A 107 2.70 -8.25 -4.35
N ARG A 108 1.76 -7.43 -3.86
CA ARG A 108 0.36 -7.49 -4.28
C ARG A 108 0.21 -7.21 -5.77
N VAL A 109 0.76 -6.10 -6.26
CA VAL A 109 0.70 -5.73 -7.67
C VAL A 109 1.40 -6.75 -8.56
N GLY A 110 2.58 -7.23 -8.14
CA GLY A 110 3.32 -8.26 -8.86
C GLY A 110 2.53 -9.57 -8.97
N SER A 111 1.86 -9.99 -7.89
CA SER A 111 1.01 -11.18 -7.90
C SER A 111 -0.17 -11.05 -8.87
N GLN A 112 -0.78 -9.86 -8.96
CA GLN A 112 -1.88 -9.61 -9.89
C GLN A 112 -1.42 -9.58 -11.36
N ILE A 113 -0.27 -8.96 -11.65
CA ILE A 113 0.32 -8.95 -12.99
C ILE A 113 0.63 -10.39 -13.43
N TRP A 114 1.21 -11.19 -12.53
CA TRP A 114 1.50 -12.60 -12.81
C TRP A 114 0.23 -13.40 -13.08
N LEU A 115 -0.81 -13.22 -12.26
CA LEU A 115 -2.12 -13.85 -12.46
C LEU A 115 -2.78 -13.42 -13.77
N GLU A 116 -2.64 -12.17 -14.21
CA GLU A 116 -3.18 -11.72 -15.50
C GLU A 116 -2.37 -12.28 -16.68
N HIS A 117 -1.06 -12.44 -16.55
CA HIS A 117 -0.22 -13.02 -17.59
C HIS A 117 -0.44 -14.53 -17.76
N ASN A 118 -0.68 -15.25 -16.66
CA ASN A 118 -0.82 -16.71 -16.65
C ASN A 118 -2.29 -17.18 -16.77
N ARG A 119 -3.20 -16.29 -17.19
CA ARG A 119 -4.62 -16.56 -17.38
C ARG A 119 -4.96 -16.55 -18.87
#